data_AF-A0A2A4Q4E3-F1
#
_entry.id   AF-A0A2A4Q4E3-F1
#
_cell.length_a   1.000
_cell.length_b   1.000
_cell.length_c   1.000
_cell.angle_alpha   90.00
_cell.angle_beta   90.00
_cell.angle_gamma   90.00
#
_symmetry.space_group_name_H-M   'P 1'
#
loop_
_entity.id
_entity.type
_entity.pdbx_description
1 polymer ?
#
loop_
_entity_poly.entity_id
_entity_poly.type
_entity_poly.pdbx_seq_one_letter_code
_entity_poly.pdbx_strand_id
1 'polypeptide(L)'
;MNRNDAVAANLNTAQSLLHALRACLSMESEPYPYDKWLWRSAPKTATGQKLAPHVARLMDHLADDALRFPGPESDNALSQDFREIRSLLIDSARQTGIDEPWLTRWWEHINQARSATSRVRW
;
A
#
# COMPACT_ATOMS: atom_id res chain seq x y z
N MET A 1 -13.22 17.54 1.49
CA MET A 1 -12.02 17.01 2.16
C MET A 1 -10.93 18.05 2.01
N ASN A 2 -10.49 18.67 3.10
CA ASN A 2 -9.47 19.73 3.02
C ASN A 2 -8.14 19.07 2.66
N ARG A 3 -7.46 19.56 1.60
CA ARG A 3 -6.21 18.97 1.08
C ARG A 3 -5.04 19.04 2.08
N ASN A 4 -5.20 19.79 3.16
CA ASN A 4 -4.17 20.05 4.19
C ASN A 4 -4.50 19.39 5.55
N ASP A 5 -5.34 18.36 5.59
CA ASP A 5 -5.64 17.63 6.82
C ASP A 5 -4.57 16.56 7.10
N ALA A 6 -3.59 16.92 7.92
CA ALA A 6 -2.50 16.04 8.33
C ALA A 6 -2.99 14.79 9.09
N VAL A 7 -4.13 14.88 9.81
CA VAL A 7 -4.71 13.72 10.53
C VAL A 7 -5.27 12.73 9.52
N ALA A 8 -6.04 13.20 8.54
CA ALA A 8 -6.55 12.35 7.47
C ALA A 8 -5.41 11.73 6.65
N ALA A 9 -4.35 12.50 6.36
CA ALA A 9 -3.18 12.01 5.65
C ALA A 9 -2.44 10.91 6.43
N ASN A 10 -2.29 11.08 7.75
CA ASN A 10 -1.69 10.05 8.62
C ASN A 10 -2.51 8.75 8.63
N LEU A 11 -3.83 8.85 8.78
CA LEU A 11 -4.73 7.68 8.77
C LEU A 11 -4.68 6.95 7.42
N ASN A 12 -4.70 7.69 6.31
CA ASN A 12 -4.58 7.11 4.97
C ASN A 12 -3.23 6.43 4.77
N THR A 13 -2.13 7.04 5.25
CA THR A 13 -0.78 6.46 5.20
C THR A 13 -0.74 5.11 5.93
N ALA A 14 -1.28 5.06 7.16
CA ALA A 14 -1.36 3.82 7.93
C ALA A 14 -2.21 2.75 7.22
N GLN A 15 -3.35 3.12 6.66
CA GLN A 15 -4.21 2.20 5.91
C GLN A 15 -3.52 1.66 4.65
N SER A 16 -2.87 2.53 3.87
CA SER A 16 -2.11 2.12 2.68
C SER A 16 -0.99 1.14 3.02
N LEU A 17 -0.26 1.38 4.12
CA LEU A 17 0.75 0.46 4.63
C LEU A 17 0.16 -0.89 5.05
N LEU A 18 -0.96 -0.89 5.77
CA LEU A 18 -1.66 -2.14 6.13
C LEU A 18 -2.07 -2.93 4.88
N HIS A 19 -2.56 -2.27 3.83
CA HIS A 19 -2.89 -2.92 2.57
C HIS A 19 -1.65 -3.47 1.85
N ALA A 20 -0.52 -2.75 1.87
CA ALA A 20 0.74 -3.24 1.30
C ALA A 20 1.24 -4.51 2.03
N LEU A 21 1.19 -4.52 3.36
CA LEU A 21 1.56 -5.70 4.16
C LEU A 21 0.63 -6.89 3.91
N ARG A 22 -0.69 -6.63 3.78
CA ARG A 22 -1.65 -7.67 3.39
C ARG A 22 -1.35 -8.22 2.01
N ALA A 23 -1.06 -7.38 1.02
CA ALA A 23 -0.74 -7.80 -0.34
C ALA A 23 0.46 -8.76 -0.36
N CYS A 24 1.49 -8.52 0.45
CA CYS A 24 2.63 -9.44 0.59
C CYS A 24 2.18 -10.85 1.00
N LEU A 25 1.28 -10.95 1.99
CA LEU A 25 0.72 -12.23 2.43
C LEU A 25 -0.17 -12.86 1.35
N SER A 26 -1.00 -12.05 0.66
CA SER A 26 -1.89 -12.53 -0.41
C SER A 26 -1.12 -13.20 -1.54
N MET A 27 -0.01 -12.58 -1.98
CA MET A 27 0.78 -13.05 -3.11
C MET A 27 1.44 -14.40 -2.85
N GLU A 28 1.75 -14.69 -1.60
CA GLU A 28 2.41 -15.94 -1.18
C GLU A 28 1.43 -16.90 -0.49
N SER A 29 0.12 -16.64 -0.58
CA SER A 29 -0.96 -17.47 -0.01
C SER A 29 -0.83 -17.70 1.50
N GLU A 30 -0.26 -16.75 2.22
CA GLU A 30 -0.14 -16.78 3.68
C GLU A 30 -1.45 -16.30 4.34
N PRO A 31 -1.86 -16.89 5.49
CA PRO A 31 -3.05 -16.46 6.20
C PRO A 31 -2.91 -15.03 6.74
N TYR A 32 -4.00 -14.26 6.69
CA TYR A 32 -4.03 -12.92 7.30
C TYR A 32 -4.12 -13.04 8.82
N PRO A 33 -3.10 -12.61 9.58
CA PRO A 33 -3.24 -12.47 11.01
C PRO A 33 -4.03 -11.18 11.31
N TYR A 34 -4.36 -10.96 12.59
CA TYR A 34 -4.85 -9.66 13.04
C TYR A 34 -3.89 -8.53 12.63
N ASP A 35 -4.44 -7.33 12.36
CA ASP A 35 -3.68 -6.18 11.85
C ASP A 35 -2.41 -5.86 12.67
N LYS A 36 -2.50 -5.95 14.01
CA LYS A 36 -1.36 -5.74 14.92
C LYS A 36 -0.17 -6.69 14.68
N TRP A 37 -0.38 -7.79 13.97
CA TRP A 37 0.62 -8.80 13.66
C TRP A 37 1.10 -8.78 12.21
N LEU A 38 0.46 -7.99 11.33
CA LEU A 38 0.86 -7.90 9.92
C LEU A 38 2.33 -7.55 9.76
N TRP A 39 2.84 -6.59 10.55
CA TRP A 39 4.24 -6.20 10.53
C TRP A 39 5.20 -7.33 10.93
N ARG A 40 4.76 -8.28 11.77
CA ARG A 40 5.59 -9.44 12.16
C ARG A 40 5.52 -10.59 11.16
N SER A 41 4.42 -10.70 10.43
CA SER A 41 4.18 -11.80 9.50
C SER A 41 4.64 -11.48 8.09
N ALA A 42 4.34 -10.29 7.56
CA ALA A 42 4.66 -9.94 6.18
C ALA A 42 6.17 -10.06 5.87
N PRO A 43 7.11 -9.61 6.73
CA PRO A 43 8.56 -9.76 6.45
C PRO A 43 9.06 -11.21 6.40
N LYS A 44 8.22 -12.21 6.68
CA LYS A 44 8.57 -13.63 6.49
C LYS A 44 8.38 -14.09 5.03
N THR A 45 7.58 -13.35 4.26
CA THR A 45 7.35 -13.57 2.82
C THR A 45 8.49 -12.95 2.00
N ALA A 46 8.78 -13.50 0.82
CA ALA A 46 9.82 -12.98 -0.07
C ALA A 46 9.53 -11.52 -0.48
N THR A 47 8.27 -11.19 -0.72
CA THR A 47 7.86 -9.82 -1.05
C THR A 47 7.94 -8.89 0.16
N GLY A 48 7.52 -9.36 1.33
CA GLY A 48 7.59 -8.55 2.54
C GLY A 48 9.01 -8.27 3.02
N GLN A 49 9.97 -9.16 2.75
CA GLN A 49 11.40 -8.89 2.98
C GLN A 49 11.89 -7.70 2.14
N LYS A 50 11.47 -7.63 0.87
CA LYS A 50 11.78 -6.50 -0.03
C LYS A 50 11.04 -5.23 0.40
N LEU A 51 9.82 -5.35 0.93
CA LEU A 51 8.99 -4.22 1.36
C LEU A 51 9.50 -3.57 2.66
N ALA A 52 10.04 -4.36 3.59
CA ALA A 52 10.37 -3.90 4.95
C ALA A 52 11.29 -2.65 5.00
N PRO A 53 12.34 -2.51 4.18
CA PRO A 53 13.14 -1.28 4.12
C PRO A 53 12.34 -0.04 3.73
N HIS A 54 11.36 -0.16 2.82
CA HIS A 54 10.50 0.97 2.42
C HIS A 54 9.56 1.38 3.56
N VAL A 55 9.04 0.41 4.32
CA VAL A 55 8.20 0.71 5.50
C VAL A 55 9.02 1.43 6.57
N ALA A 56 10.27 1.02 6.80
CA ALA A 56 11.15 1.70 7.74
C ALA A 56 11.38 3.17 7.34
N ARG A 57 11.73 3.44 6.08
CA ARG A 57 11.91 4.80 5.57
C ARG A 57 10.63 5.65 5.65
N LEU A 58 9.47 5.07 5.35
CA LEU A 58 8.19 5.77 5.54
C LEU A 58 7.96 6.16 7.00
N MET A 59 8.32 5.31 7.96
CA MET A 59 8.21 5.66 9.38
C MET A 59 9.15 6.81 9.76
N ASP A 60 10.36 6.84 9.20
CA ASP A 60 11.30 7.96 9.38
C ASP A 60 10.72 9.26 8.78
N HIS A 61 10.19 9.20 7.55
CA HIS A 61 9.53 10.36 6.92
C HIS A 61 8.34 10.89 7.72
N LEU A 62 7.54 9.99 8.31
CA LEU A 62 6.44 10.37 9.19
C LEU A 62 6.93 11.03 10.48
N ALA A 63 8.04 10.54 11.06
CA ALA A 63 8.66 11.15 12.23
C ALA A 63 9.18 12.57 11.93
N ASP A 64 9.64 12.80 10.70
CA ASP A 64 10.13 14.09 10.20
C ASP A 64 9.02 15.03 9.68
N ASP A 65 7.74 14.75 9.98
CA ASP A 65 6.57 15.57 9.60
C ASP A 65 6.41 15.75 8.07
N ALA A 66 6.83 14.77 7.26
CA ALA A 66 6.71 14.81 5.79
C ALA A 66 5.25 14.95 5.27
N LEU A 67 4.26 14.73 6.13
CA LEU A 67 2.84 14.98 5.83
C LEU A 67 2.53 16.46 5.60
N ARG A 68 3.35 17.38 6.15
CA ARG A 68 3.18 18.84 6.00
C ARG A 68 4.08 19.44 4.93
N PHE A 69 4.66 18.62 4.06
CA PHE A 69 5.53 19.09 2.98
C PHE A 69 4.84 20.18 2.12
N PRO A 70 5.44 21.38 1.98
CA PRO A 70 4.79 22.52 1.33
C PRO A 70 4.93 22.53 -0.20
N GLY A 71 5.76 21.66 -0.76
CA GLY A 71 6.04 21.57 -2.19
C GLY A 71 5.08 20.66 -2.96
N PRO A 72 5.32 20.46 -4.27
CA PRO A 72 4.52 19.57 -5.08
C PRO A 72 4.67 18.10 -4.62
N GLU A 73 3.61 17.32 -4.80
CA GLU A 73 3.55 15.89 -4.40
C GLU A 73 4.59 15.02 -5.14
N SER A 74 5.12 15.46 -6.29
CA SER A 74 6.24 14.81 -6.98
C SER A 74 7.51 14.77 -6.14
N ASP A 75 7.72 15.80 -5.32
CA ASP A 75 8.97 16.06 -4.60
C ASP A 75 8.87 15.63 -3.13
N ASN A 76 7.67 15.21 -2.69
CA ASN A 76 7.46 14.67 -1.35
C ASN A 76 8.08 13.26 -1.24
N ALA A 77 9.05 13.10 -0.32
CA ALA A 77 9.71 11.82 -0.07
C ALA A 77 8.73 10.70 0.31
N LEU A 78 7.68 11.01 1.10
CA LEU A 78 6.63 10.05 1.47
C LEU A 78 5.90 9.52 0.22
N SER A 79 5.58 10.42 -0.72
CA SER A 79 4.93 10.06 -1.98
C SER A 79 5.83 9.23 -2.89
N GLN A 80 7.12 9.55 -2.93
CA GLN A 80 8.11 8.78 -3.70
C GLN A 80 8.22 7.35 -3.17
N ASP A 81 8.35 7.18 -1.85
CA ASP A 81 8.41 5.85 -1.23
C ASP A 81 7.12 5.04 -1.50
N PHE A 82 5.94 5.67 -1.48
CA PHE A 82 4.70 4.97 -1.84
C PHE A 82 4.65 4.53 -3.31
N ARG A 83 5.23 5.30 -4.23
CA ARG A 83 5.35 4.90 -5.65
C ARG A 83 6.32 3.73 -5.81
N GLU A 84 7.41 3.70 -5.05
CA GLU A 84 8.33 2.57 -5.01
C GLU A 84 7.64 1.31 -4.46
N ILE A 85 6.92 1.42 -3.34
CA ILE A 85 6.13 0.32 -2.77
C ILE A 85 5.15 -0.22 -3.80
N ARG A 86 4.41 0.66 -4.49
CA ARG A 86 3.47 0.24 -5.53
C ARG A 86 4.18 -0.53 -6.64
N SER A 87 5.32 -0.04 -7.11
CA SER A 87 6.07 -0.69 -8.19
C SER A 87 6.59 -2.05 -7.76
N LEU A 88 7.15 -2.15 -6.55
CA LEU A 88 7.59 -3.40 -5.93
C LEU A 88 6.45 -4.42 -5.85
N LEU A 89 5.27 -4.01 -5.37
CA LEU A 89 4.11 -4.91 -5.26
C LEU A 89 3.63 -5.40 -6.64
N ILE A 90 3.62 -4.54 -7.65
CA ILE A 90 3.24 -4.92 -9.02
C ILE A 90 4.25 -5.92 -9.60
N ASP A 91 5.54 -5.65 -9.43
CA ASP A 91 6.59 -6.53 -9.96
C ASP A 91 6.60 -7.89 -9.22
N SER A 92 6.39 -7.89 -7.91
CA SER A 92 6.20 -9.12 -7.13
C SER A 92 4.96 -9.90 -7.59
N ALA A 93 3.83 -9.23 -7.83
CA ALA A 93 2.61 -9.89 -8.31
C ALA A 93 2.85 -10.59 -9.66
N ARG A 94 3.55 -9.91 -10.58
CA ARG A 94 3.93 -10.51 -11.87
C ARG A 94 4.84 -11.71 -11.71
N GLN A 95 5.81 -11.64 -10.80
CA GLN A 95 6.72 -12.75 -10.50
C GLN A 95 6.00 -13.97 -9.92
N THR A 96 4.87 -13.76 -9.24
CA THR A 96 4.00 -14.85 -8.72
C THR A 96 2.92 -15.30 -9.71
N GLY A 97 2.93 -14.78 -10.94
CA GLY A 97 2.01 -15.19 -12.01
C GLY A 97 0.71 -14.39 -12.08
N ILE A 98 0.59 -13.29 -11.31
CA ILE A 98 -0.52 -12.34 -11.40
C ILE A 98 -0.07 -11.20 -12.32
N ASP A 99 -0.39 -11.29 -13.61
CA ASP A 99 -0.10 -10.23 -14.60
C ASP A 99 -1.38 -9.70 -15.25
N GLU A 100 -2.15 -8.99 -14.44
CA GLU A 100 -3.46 -8.48 -14.83
C GLU A 100 -3.44 -6.96 -15.12
N PRO A 101 -4.24 -6.46 -16.08
CA PRO A 101 -4.27 -5.03 -16.43
C PRO A 101 -4.58 -4.11 -15.25
N TRP A 102 -5.40 -4.59 -14.30
CA TRP A 102 -5.82 -3.81 -13.14
C TRP A 102 -4.68 -3.49 -12.17
N LEU A 103 -3.53 -4.17 -12.24
CA LEU A 103 -2.35 -3.84 -11.44
C LEU A 103 -1.83 -2.43 -11.74
N THR A 104 -1.85 -2.04 -13.02
CA THR A 104 -1.36 -0.73 -13.47
C THR A 104 -2.49 0.25 -13.73
N ARG A 105 -3.64 -0.23 -14.25
CA ARG A 105 -4.79 0.59 -14.65
C ARG A 105 -6.03 0.38 -13.78
N TRP A 106 -5.84 0.21 -12.47
CA TRP A 106 -6.92 -0.03 -11.50
C TRP A 106 -8.10 0.94 -11.65
N TRP A 107 -7.87 2.21 -12.04
CA TRP A 107 -8.91 3.21 -12.22
C TRP A 107 -9.95 2.84 -13.29
N GLU A 108 -9.55 2.11 -14.33
CA GLU A 108 -10.45 1.62 -15.38
C GLU A 108 -11.42 0.57 -14.84
N HIS A 109 -11.04 -0.10 -13.75
CA HIS A 109 -11.76 -1.21 -13.14
C HIS A 109 -12.52 -0.84 -11.86
N ILE A 110 -12.40 0.39 -11.34
CA ILE A 110 -13.11 0.84 -10.12
C ILE A 110 -14.62 0.66 -10.26
N ASN A 111 -15.19 1.04 -11.40
CA ASN A 111 -16.64 0.96 -11.61
C ASN A 111 -17.12 -0.50 -11.59
N GLN A 112 -16.34 -1.41 -12.17
CA GLN A 112 -16.63 -2.86 -12.15
C GLN A 112 -16.57 -3.40 -10.72
N ALA A 113 -15.52 -3.06 -9.97
CA ALA A 113 -15.38 -3.44 -8.56
C ALA A 113 -16.55 -2.90 -7.73
N ARG A 114 -16.92 -1.63 -7.91
CA ARG A 114 -18.04 -1.00 -7.20
C ARG A 114 -19.38 -1.68 -7.48
N SER A 115 -19.64 -2.02 -8.75
CA SER A 115 -20.84 -2.78 -9.14
C SER A 115 -20.85 -4.22 -8.63
N ALA A 116 -19.70 -4.87 -8.52
CA ALA A 116 -19.60 -6.20 -7.94
C ALA A 116 -19.90 -6.18 -6.43
N THR A 117 -19.30 -5.25 -5.68
CA THR A 117 -19.51 -5.10 -4.24
C THR A 117 -20.95 -4.74 -3.90
N SER A 118 -21.63 -3.93 -4.72
CA SER A 118 -23.04 -3.58 -4.49
C SER A 118 -24.01 -4.76 -4.68
N ARG A 119 -23.57 -5.86 -5.29
CA ARG A 119 -24.38 -7.07 -5.51
C ARG A 119 -24.17 -8.13 -4.42
N VAL A 120 -23.14 -7.98 -3.58
CA VAL A 120 -22.91 -8.88 -2.45
C VAL A 120 -23.89 -8.52 -1.33
N ARG A 121 -24.80 -9.44 -1.00
CA ARG A 121 -25.63 -9.35 0.20
C ARG A 121 -24.90 -10.07 1.33
N TRP A 122 -24.60 -9.34 2.40
CA TRP A 122 -24.15 -9.88 3.68
C TRP A 122 -25.36 -10.38 4.48
#